data_AF-A0A5C3LFE1-F1
#
_entry.id   AF-A0A5C3LFE1-F1
#
_cell.length_a   1.000
_cell.length_b   1.000
_cell.length_c   1.000
_cell.angle_alpha   90.00
_cell.angle_beta   90.00
_cell.angle_gamma   90.00
#
_symmetry.space_group_name_H-M   'P 1'
#
loop_
_entity.id
_entity.type
_entity.pdbx_description
1 polymer ?
#
loop_
_entity_poly.entity_id
_entity_poly.type
_entity_poly.pdbx_seq_one_letter_code
_entity_poly.pdbx_strand_id
1 'polypeptide(L)' 'QEKENTSWPPVPPSKDLLYNIITEFVNATSPSAFMEAGCMVCGQLNLLTDL' A
#
# COMPACT_ATOMS: atom_id res chain seq x y z
N GLN A 1 -12.01 -21.51 24.71
CA GLN A 1 -10.55 -21.61 24.98
C GLN A 1 -9.86 -21.73 23.63
N GLU A 2 -9.37 -20.60 23.11
CA GLU A 2 -8.54 -20.62 21.90
C GLU A 2 -7.19 -21.23 22.27
N LYS A 3 -6.86 -22.36 21.65
CA LYS A 3 -5.51 -22.93 21.73
C LYS A 3 -4.61 -22.09 20.84
N GLU A 4 -4.05 -21.01 21.38
CA GLU A 4 -2.87 -20.39 20.79
C GLU A 4 -1.69 -21.37 20.92
N ASN A 5 -1.54 -22.24 19.92
CA ASN A 5 -0.25 -22.84 19.59
C ASN A 5 0.56 -21.83 18.76
N THR A 6 0.74 -20.62 19.29
CA THR A 6 1.69 -19.66 18.74
C THR A 6 2.98 -19.87 19.51
N SER A 7 3.83 -20.78 19.04
CA SER A 7 5.19 -20.86 19.56
C SER A 7 5.82 -19.47 19.51
N TRP A 8 6.43 -19.02 20.59
CA TRP A 8 7.20 -17.78 20.62
C TRP A 8 8.68 -18.09 20.35
N PRO A 9 9.33 -17.37 19.43
CA PRO A 9 8.75 -16.35 18.55
C PRO A 9 7.84 -16.97 17.49
N PRO A 10 6.88 -16.19 16.97
CA PRO A 10 6.02 -16.66 15.89
C PRO A 10 6.86 -17.15 14.72
N VAL A 11 6.37 -18.19 14.06
CA VAL A 11 6.97 -18.67 12.82
C VAL A 11 6.96 -17.51 11.81
N PRO A 12 8.07 -17.27 11.08
CA PRO A 12 8.09 -16.24 10.07
C PRO A 12 7.00 -16.48 9.00
N PRO A 13 6.43 -15.41 8.42
CA PRO A 13 5.44 -15.53 7.36
C PRO A 13 6.01 -16.25 6.13
N SER A 14 5.14 -16.86 5.34
CA SER A 14 5.55 -17.51 4.10
C SER A 14 6.11 -16.48 3.10
N LYS A 15 6.98 -16.95 2.20
CA LYS A 15 7.53 -16.11 1.12
C LYS A 15 6.43 -15.55 0.22
N ASP A 16 5.40 -16.35 -0.06
CA ASP A 16 4.26 -15.93 -0.88
C ASP A 16 3.47 -14.80 -0.21
N LEU A 17 3.25 -14.89 1.10
CA LEU A 17 2.58 -13.84 1.85
C LEU A 17 3.40 -12.54 1.84
N LEU A 18 4.71 -12.63 2.07
CA LEU A 18 5.61 -11.48 2.00
C LEU A 18 5.59 -10.85 0.61
N TYR A 19 5.65 -11.66 -0.45
CA TYR A 19 5.59 -11.19 -1.83
C TYR A 19 4.27 -10.48 -2.14
N ASN A 20 3.14 -11.05 -1.70
CA ASN A 20 1.83 -10.43 -1.87
C ASN A 20 1.74 -9.10 -1.13
N ILE A 21 2.19 -9.02 0.13
CA ILE A 21 2.21 -7.75 0.89
C ILE A 21 3.00 -6.68 0.14
N ILE A 22 4.20 -7.02 -0.35
CA ILE A 22 5.05 -6.09 -1.08
C ILE A 22 4.37 -5.64 -2.38
N THR A 23 3.84 -6.59 -3.14
CA THR A 23 3.20 -6.32 -4.45
C THR A 23 1.99 -5.42 -4.30
N GLU A 24 1.11 -5.73 -3.35
CA GLU A 24 -0.10 -4.94 -3.11
C GLU A 24 0.24 -3.55 -2.58
N PHE A 25 1.26 -3.42 -1.73
CA PHE A 25 1.74 -2.11 -1.29
C PHE A 25 2.26 -1.28 -2.46
N VAL A 26 3.10 -1.85 -3.32
CA VAL A 26 3.64 -1.16 -4.51
C VAL A 26 2.52 -0.74 -5.46
N ASN A 27 1.53 -1.60 -5.69
CA ASN A 27 0.38 -1.30 -6.54
C ASN A 27 -0.46 -0.15 -5.97
N ALA A 28 -0.78 -0.22 -4.67
CA ALA A 28 -1.56 0.82 -3.98
C ALA A 28 -0.81 2.16 -3.91
N THR A 29 0.53 2.11 -3.88
CA THR A 29 1.40 3.28 -3.86
C THR A 29 1.96 3.65 -5.25
N SER A 30 1.35 3.14 -6.32
CA SER A 30 1.70 3.57 -7.68
C SER A 30 1.47 5.08 -7.81
N PRO A 31 2.42 5.85 -8.37
CA PRO A 31 2.23 7.30 -8.55
C PRO A 31 0.98 7.66 -9.35
N SER A 32 0.54 6.78 -10.25
CA SER A 32 -0.71 6.96 -11.00
C SER A 32 -1.97 7.04 -10.13
N ALA A 33 -1.91 6.59 -8.86
CA ALA A 33 -3.05 6.58 -7.96
C ALA A 33 -3.21 7.88 -7.15
N PHE A 34 -2.17 8.73 -7.05
CA PHE A 34 -2.21 9.92 -6.19
C PHE A 34 -1.30 11.08 -6.64
N MET A 35 -0.68 11.02 -7.82
CA MET A 35 0.09 12.16 -8.34
C MET A 35 -0.87 13.27 -8.78
N GLU A 36 -0.63 14.48 -8.28
CA GLU A 36 -1.51 15.63 -8.46
C GLU A 36 -0.77 16.80 -9.11
N ALA A 37 -1.48 17.61 -9.89
CA ALA A 37 -1.04 18.93 -10.32
C ALA A 37 -1.81 20.02 -9.57
N GLY A 38 -1.07 21.02 -9.09
CA GLY A 38 -1.64 22.21 -8.47
C GLY A 38 -1.85 23.35 -9.47
N CYS A 39 -3.02 24.00 -9.39
CA CYS A 39 -3.23 25.28 -10.05
C CYS A 39 -2.48 26.38 -9.30
N MET A 40 -1.56 27.08 -9.98
CA MET A 40 -0.82 28.20 -9.39
C MET A 40 -1.73 29.36 -8.93
N VAL A 41 -2.90 29.53 -9.56
CA VAL A 41 -3.81 30.65 -9.31
C VAL A 41 -4.72 30.39 -8.11
N CYS A 42 -5.37 29.22 -8.05
CA CYS A 42 -6.35 28.90 -7.01
C CYS A 42 -5.87 27.86 -5.98
N GLY A 43 -4.72 27.24 -6.19
CA GLY A 43 -4.16 26.21 -5.30
C GLY A 43 -4.89 24.87 -5.31
N GLN A 44 -5.89 24.69 -6.19
CA GLN A 44 -6.59 23.41 -6.32
C GLN A 44 -5.65 22.34 -6.87
N LEU A 45 -5.67 21.19 -6.22
CA LEU A 45 -4.97 19.98 -6.66
C LEU A 45 -5.95 19.13 -7.48
N ASN A 46 -5.50 18.65 -8.64
CA ASN A 46 -6.23 17.70 -9.46
C ASN A 46 -5.34 16.49 -9.71
N LEU A 47 -5.90 15.28 -9.66
CA LEU A 47 -5.17 14.08 -10.05
C LEU A 47 -4.72 14.23 -11.50
N LEU A 48 -3.48 13.84 -11.78
CA LEU A 48 -2.95 13.88 -13.15
C LEU A 48 -3.70 12.95 -14.11
N THR A 49 -4.42 11.96 -13.60
CA THR A 49 -5.27 11.06 -14.39
C THR A 49 -6.57 11.70 -14.86
N ASP A 50 -6.98 12.80 -14.24
CA ASP A 50 -8.28 13.44 -14.45
C ASP A 50 -8.15 14.72 -15.31
N LEU A 51 -6.94 15.02 -15.79
CA LEU A 51 -6.58 16.15 -16.66
C LEU A 51 -6.53 15.72 -18.13
#